data_AF-A0A968G445-F1
#
_entry.id   AF-A0A968G445-F1
#
_cell.length_a   1.000
_cell.length_b   1.000
_cell.length_c   1.000
_cell.angle_alpha   90.00
_cell.angle_beta   90.00
_cell.angle_gamma   90.00
#
_symmetry.space_group_name_H-M   'P 1'
#
loop_
_entity.id
_entity.type
_entity.pdbx_description
1 polymer ?
#
loop_
_entity_poly.entity_id
_entity_poly.type
_entity_poly.pdbx_seq_one_letter_code
_entity_poly.pdbx_strand_id
1 'polypeptide(L)' 'GIPVGRLGTPEDIAYSVGHFLSPEAGFVTGQTLYVCGGMTVGIAPV' A
#
# COMPACT_ATOMS: atom_id res chain seq x y z
N GLY A 1 -8.60 -0.18 -15.97
CA GLY A 1 -8.88 1.06 -15.22
C GLY A 1 -8.45 0.87 -13.78
N ILE A 2 -8.21 1.95 -13.03
CA ILE A 2 -7.83 1.84 -11.61
C ILE A 2 -9.06 1.39 -10.82
N PRO A 3 -9.04 0.25 -10.09
CA PRO A 3 -10.22 -0.22 -9.35
C PRO A 3 -10.78 0.79 -8.35
N VAL A 4 -9.91 1.53 -7.66
CA VAL A 4 -10.29 2.62 -6.74
C VAL A 4 -10.87 3.85 -7.48
N GLY A 5 -10.82 3.89 -8.82
CA GLY A 5 -11.50 4.91 -9.63
C GLY A 5 -10.81 6.27 -9.70
N ARG A 6 -9.62 6.42 -9.10
CA ARG A 6 -8.81 7.64 -9.16
C ARG A 6 -7.32 7.34 -9.25
N LEU A 7 -6.55 8.34 -9.73
CA LEU A 7 -5.10 8.31 -9.59
C LEU A 7 -4.70 8.43 -8.11
N GLY A 8 -3.60 7.75 -7.78
CA GLY A 8 -2.97 7.87 -6.46
C GLY A 8 -2.32 9.25 -6.30
N THR A 9 -2.21 9.69 -5.05
CA THR A 9 -1.49 10.90 -4.68
C THR A 9 -0.27 10.55 -3.82
N PRO A 10 0.70 11.45 -3.66
CA PRO A 10 1.83 11.23 -2.75
C PRO A 10 1.39 10.87 -1.32
N GLU A 11 0.27 11.43 -0.87
CA GLU A 11 -0.28 11.18 0.47
C GLU A 11 -0.72 9.73 0.66
N ASP A 12 -1.23 9.06 -0.38
CA ASP A 12 -1.60 7.63 -0.31
C ASP A 12 -0.39 6.75 0.06
N ILE A 13 0.79 7.09 -0.47
CA ILE A 13 2.05 6.44 -0.12
C ILE A 13 2.49 6.83 1.29
N ALA A 14 2.45 8.13 1.60
CA ALA A 14 2.91 8.65 2.89
C ALA A 14 2.15 8.04 4.08
N TYR A 15 0.83 7.88 3.98
CA TYR A 15 0.04 7.21 5.02
C TYR A 15 0.42 5.73 5.20
N SER A 16 0.68 5.03 4.09
CA SER A 16 1.10 3.61 4.11
C SER A 16 2.48 3.44 4.75
N VAL A 17 3.41 4.37 4.47
CA VAL A 17 4.71 4.43 5.16
C VAL A 17 4.52 4.77 6.64
N GLY A 18 3.64 5.72 6.95
CA GLY A 18 3.28 6.08 8.33
C GLY A 18 2.79 4.87 9.14
N HIS A 19 2.02 3.97 8.54
CA HIS A 19 1.63 2.71 9.18
C HIS A 19 2.85 1.86 9.55
N PHE A 20 3.78 1.62 8.63
CA PHE A 20 4.99 0.83 8.93
C PHE A 20 5.90 1.47 9.99
N LEU A 21 5.88 2.80 10.11
CA LEU A 21 6.63 3.53 11.13
C LEU A 21 5.89 3.62 12.48
N SER A 22 4.61 3.24 12.53
CA SER A 22 3.81 3.34 13.75
C SER A 22 4.25 2.30 14.79
N PRO A 23 4.19 2.61 16.09
CA PRO A 23 4.48 1.65 17.16
C PRO A 23 3.62 0.38 17.08
N GLU A 24 2.39 0.50 16.60
CA GLU A 24 1.43 -0.60 16.43
C GLU A 24 1.89 -1.63 15.39
N ALA A 25 2.74 -1.24 14.44
CA ALA A 25 3.31 -2.13 13.44
C ALA A 25 4.51 -2.96 13.94
N GLY A 26 4.79 -2.96 15.25
CA GLY A 26 5.97 -3.62 15.84
C GLY A 26 6.09 -5.13 15.60
N PHE A 27 5.03 -5.80 15.13
CA PHE A 27 5.05 -7.22 14.75
C PHE A 27 4.96 -7.46 13.23
N VAL A 28 4.97 -6.41 12.42
CA VAL A 28 4.87 -6.47 10.95
C VAL A 28 6.27 -6.31 10.36
N THR A 29 6.80 -7.36 9.72
CA THR A 29 8.11 -7.34 9.06
C THR A 29 8.13 -8.25 7.83
N GLY A 30 9.04 -7.95 6.89
CA GLY A 30 9.22 -8.71 5.65
C GLY A 30 8.04 -8.65 4.67
N GLN A 31 7.08 -7.74 4.89
CA GLN A 31 5.87 -7.62 4.08
C GLN A 31 6.07 -6.64 2.92
N THR A 32 5.38 -6.92 1.80
CA THR A 32 5.22 -5.97 0.70
C THR A 32 3.78 -5.44 0.72
N LEU A 33 3.61 -4.13 0.86
CA LEU A 33 2.29 -3.48 0.80
C LEU A 33 2.14 -2.76 -0.54
N TYR A 34 1.20 -3.23 -1.37
CA TYR A 34 0.87 -2.56 -2.62
C TYR A 34 -0.08 -1.39 -2.40
N VAL A 35 0.41 -0.19 -2.72
CA VAL A 35 -0.38 1.06 -2.70
C VAL A 35 -0.66 1.49 -4.13
N CYS A 36 -1.48 0.71 -4.84
CA CYS A 36 -1.66 0.82 -6.29
C CYS A 36 -3.12 1.09 -6.72
N GLY A 37 -4.00 1.39 -5.77
CA GLY A 37 -5.43 1.54 -6.04
C GLY A 37 -6.10 0.28 -6.60
N GLY A 38 -5.50 -0.90 -6.37
CA GLY A 38 -5.98 -2.20 -6.83
C GLY A 38 -5.43 -2.66 -8.19
N MET A 39 -4.56 -1.88 -8.83
CA MET A 39 -4.04 -2.19 -10.18
C MET A 39 -3.29 -3.53 -10.28
N THR A 40 -2.74 -4.02 -9.17
CA THR A 40 -1.95 -5.26 -9.14
C THR A 40 -2.71 -6.46 -8.57
N VAL A 41 -3.99 -6.30 -8.22
CA VAL A 41 -4.82 -7.40 -7.69
C VAL A 41 -4.97 -8.50 -8.75
N GLY A 42 -4.57 -9.72 -8.41
CA GLY A 42 -4.61 -10.89 -9.29
C GLY A 42 -3.42 -11.05 -10.25
N ILE A 43 -2.44 -10.14 -10.22
CA ILE A 43 -1.24 -10.20 -11.08
C ILE A 43 0.08 -9.99 -10.33
N ALA A 44 0.07 -9.40 -9.13
CA ALA A 44 1.27 -9.24 -8.32
C ALA A 44 1.88 -10.61 -7.97
N PRO A 45 3.21 -10.78 -8.11
CA PRO A 45 3.88 -12.07 -7.92
C PRO A 45 4.28 -12.38 -6.48
N VAL A 46 4.04 -11.47 -5.54
CA VAL A 46 4.26 -11.71 -4.09
C VAL A 46 2.98 -12.18 -3.43
#